data_AF-A0A0G1U8X5-F1
#
_entry.id   AF-A0A0G1U8X5-F1
#
_cell.length_a   1.000
_cell.length_b   1.000
_cell.length_c   1.000
_cell.angle_alpha   90.00
_cell.angle_beta   90.00
_cell.angle_gamma   90.00
#
_symmetry.space_group_name_H-M   'P 1'
#
loop_
_entity.id
_entity.type
_entity.pdbx_description
1 polymer ?
#
loop_
_entity_poly.entity_id
_entity_poly.type
_entity_poly.pdbx_seq_one_letter_code
_entity_poly.pdbx_strand_id
1 'polypeptide(L)'
;MLASPGNNSYLDEEEVLSLLSTNQSSSKLTPYIDRFINNTLASDTENYYLFERQKEKTLSILRKESKKFGGSFILKYPRADFDKSYLPIHSLIALNYLKVIDLQEISIDKDIFSDPLHLFDQTIEAKIVLSDEVISNKQPLKPKFSFADGVLHFKNKDILISKSYTNPRKLLDIILNEPNKTWDYSEIWEEWDELENYNPLKRNRFYNAAYDVNQKVGIATDVNDFLEYTTNEVKINKKYL
;
A
#
# COMPACT_ATOMS: atom_id res chain seq x y z
N MET A 1 -3.98 26.12 31.54
CA MET A 1 -4.37 25.04 30.62
C MET A 1 -3.24 24.02 30.62
N LEU A 2 -3.42 22.92 31.32
CA LEU A 2 -2.49 21.79 31.30
C LEU A 2 -2.74 21.05 29.98
N ALA A 3 -1.69 20.89 29.17
CA ALA A 3 -1.76 20.02 28.00
C ALA A 3 -2.07 18.60 28.47
N SER A 4 -3.14 18.00 27.93
CA SER A 4 -3.40 16.57 28.13
C SER A 4 -2.17 15.77 27.71
N PRO A 5 -1.77 14.73 28.47
CA PRO A 5 -0.76 13.79 28.00
C PRO A 5 -1.28 13.17 26.70
N GLY A 6 -0.49 13.30 25.62
CA GLY A 6 -0.81 12.68 24.35
C GLY A 6 -1.06 11.19 24.56
N ASN A 7 -2.25 10.73 24.20
CA ASN A 7 -2.57 9.32 24.15
C ASN A 7 -1.63 8.68 23.13
N ASN A 8 -0.54 8.07 23.60
CA ASN A 8 0.35 7.27 22.77
C ASN A 8 -0.49 6.14 22.17
N SER A 9 -0.90 6.31 20.91
CA SER A 9 -1.79 5.40 20.19
C SER A 9 -1.07 4.17 19.64
N TYR A 10 0.25 4.14 19.79
CA TYR A 10 1.14 3.08 19.35
C TYR A 10 1.21 1.99 20.41
N LEU A 11 0.97 0.75 19.99
CA LEU A 11 1.23 -0.45 20.79
C LEU A 11 2.54 -1.06 20.34
N ASP A 12 3.39 -1.42 21.30
CA ASP A 12 4.61 -2.17 20.98
C ASP A 12 4.30 -3.64 20.62
N GLU A 13 5.31 -4.37 20.16
CA GLU A 13 5.17 -5.75 19.71
C GLU A 13 4.74 -6.71 20.81
N GLU A 14 5.25 -6.54 22.04
CA GLU A 14 4.89 -7.42 23.15
C GLU A 14 3.45 -7.16 23.61
N GLU A 15 3.02 -5.89 23.60
CA GLU A 15 1.63 -5.51 23.85
C GLU A 15 0.68 -6.11 22.81
N VAL A 16 1.02 -6.02 21.51
CA VAL A 16 0.21 -6.59 20.44
C VAL A 16 0.07 -8.11 20.58
N LEU A 17 1.17 -8.82 20.88
CA LEU A 17 1.14 -10.27 21.09
C LEU A 17 0.39 -10.67 22.37
N SER A 18 0.53 -9.89 23.44
CA SER A 18 -0.24 -10.07 24.68
C SER A 18 -1.74 -9.95 24.41
N LEU A 19 -2.15 -8.98 23.59
CA LEU A 19 -3.56 -8.82 23.19
C LEU A 19 -4.06 -9.98 22.32
N LEU A 20 -3.22 -10.53 21.43
CA LEU A 20 -3.57 -11.70 20.63
C LEU A 20 -3.81 -12.95 21.49
N SER A 21 -3.01 -13.17 22.53
CA SER A 21 -3.04 -14.39 23.34
C SER A 21 -4.18 -14.45 24.38
N THR A 22 -4.75 -13.32 24.79
CA THR A 22 -5.57 -13.24 26.01
C THR A 22 -7.10 -13.38 25.83
N ASN A 23 -7.65 -13.71 24.66
CA ASN A 23 -9.10 -13.69 24.36
C ASN A 23 -9.85 -12.35 24.65
N GLN A 24 -9.20 -11.37 25.29
CA GLN A 24 -9.57 -9.95 25.34
C GLN A 24 -9.30 -9.22 24.00
N SER A 25 -8.73 -9.97 23.04
CA SER A 25 -8.23 -9.59 21.73
C SER A 25 -9.10 -8.59 20.97
N SER A 26 -10.43 -8.75 20.93
CA SER A 26 -11.23 -7.92 20.01
C SER A 26 -11.36 -6.45 20.40
N SER A 27 -11.44 -6.12 21.69
CA SER A 27 -11.86 -4.77 22.12
C SER A 27 -10.78 -3.69 21.99
N LYS A 28 -9.49 -4.07 22.10
CA LYS A 28 -8.36 -3.15 21.98
C LYS A 28 -7.54 -3.34 20.70
N LEU A 29 -7.41 -4.59 20.22
CA LEU A 29 -6.62 -4.87 19.02
C LEU A 29 -7.33 -4.36 17.76
N THR A 30 -8.65 -4.57 17.64
CA THR A 30 -9.40 -4.15 16.45
C THR A 30 -9.30 -2.64 16.20
N PRO A 31 -9.58 -1.75 17.19
CA PRO A 31 -9.43 -0.31 16.97
C PRO A 31 -7.99 0.13 16.72
N TYR A 32 -7.01 -0.62 17.22
CA TYR A 32 -5.60 -0.36 16.91
C TYR A 32 -5.28 -0.72 15.46
N ILE A 33 -5.66 -1.91 15.00
CA ILE A 33 -5.44 -2.39 13.63
C ILE A 33 -6.20 -1.52 12.63
N ASP A 34 -7.43 -1.11 12.92
CA ASP A 34 -8.17 -0.17 12.08
C ASP A 34 -7.43 1.16 11.95
N ARG A 35 -6.86 1.69 13.04
CA ARG A 35 -6.07 2.93 12.96
C ARG A 35 -4.78 2.75 12.16
N PHE A 36 -4.12 1.60 12.30
CA PHE A 36 -2.94 1.25 11.52
C PHE A 36 -3.24 1.20 10.03
N ILE A 37 -4.27 0.45 9.63
CA ILE A 37 -4.70 0.32 8.24
C ILE A 37 -5.08 1.68 7.64
N ASN A 38 -5.77 2.53 8.41
CA ASN A 38 -6.20 3.85 7.97
C ASN A 38 -5.12 4.95 8.10
N ASN A 39 -3.86 4.59 8.37
CA ASN A 39 -2.76 5.55 8.51
C ASN A 39 -2.97 6.62 9.60
N THR A 40 -3.75 6.31 10.63
CA THR A 40 -4.12 7.23 11.73
C THR A 40 -3.41 6.92 13.05
N LEU A 41 -2.40 6.05 13.04
CA LEU A 41 -1.46 5.95 14.16
C LEU A 41 -0.66 7.26 14.24
N ALA A 42 -0.87 8.02 15.30
CA ALA A 42 -0.31 9.36 15.43
C ALA A 42 1.23 9.31 15.57
N SER A 43 1.92 10.07 14.73
CA SER A 43 3.31 10.49 14.91
C SER A 43 3.33 12.01 14.71
N ASP A 44 4.09 12.73 15.54
CA ASP A 44 4.01 14.19 15.65
C ASP A 44 4.54 14.96 14.42
N THR A 45 5.11 14.28 13.41
CA THR A 45 5.70 14.96 12.24
C THR A 45 5.59 14.23 10.91
N GLU A 46 5.68 12.89 10.84
CA GLU A 46 5.53 12.10 9.61
C GLU A 46 5.06 10.67 9.94
N ASN A 47 4.06 10.12 9.23
CA ASN A 47 3.64 8.73 9.42
C ASN A 47 4.57 7.78 8.64
N TYR A 48 5.68 7.36 9.26
CA TYR A 48 6.61 6.37 8.71
C TYR A 48 5.98 4.97 8.51
N TYR A 49 4.79 4.73 9.07
CA TYR A 49 4.12 3.44 9.12
C TYR A 49 2.93 3.34 8.17
N LEU A 50 2.98 4.05 7.03
CA LEU A 50 1.93 3.94 6.00
C LEU A 50 1.65 2.47 5.67
N PHE A 51 0.43 2.03 5.93
CA PHE A 51 0.05 0.63 5.86
C PHE A 51 0.29 0.05 4.46
N GLU A 52 0.04 0.80 3.39
CA GLU A 52 0.30 0.31 2.03
C GLU A 52 1.78 -0.03 1.79
N ARG A 53 2.71 0.76 2.34
CA ARG A 53 4.15 0.44 2.25
C ARG A 53 4.51 -0.81 3.06
N GLN A 54 3.94 -0.93 4.25
CA GLN A 54 4.11 -2.09 5.13
C GLN A 54 3.59 -3.36 4.45
N LYS A 55 2.36 -3.31 3.94
CA LYS A 55 1.68 -4.36 3.19
C LYS A 55 2.48 -4.84 1.99
N GLU A 56 2.96 -3.95 1.13
CA GLU A 56 3.76 -4.35 -0.03
C GLU A 56 5.08 -5.03 0.37
N LYS A 57 5.77 -4.50 1.39
CA LYS A 57 6.99 -5.12 1.93
C LYS A 57 6.71 -6.50 2.51
N THR A 58 5.67 -6.65 3.32
CA THR A 58 5.26 -7.96 3.89
C THR A 58 4.86 -8.95 2.81
N LEU A 59 4.00 -8.55 1.86
CA LEU A 59 3.57 -9.43 0.76
C LEU A 59 4.76 -9.87 -0.11
N SER A 60 5.74 -8.99 -0.35
CA SER A 60 6.97 -9.34 -1.05
C SER A 60 7.76 -10.44 -0.33
N ILE A 61 7.91 -10.34 1.00
CA ILE A 61 8.56 -11.37 1.84
C ILE A 61 7.77 -12.68 1.76
N LEU A 62 6.45 -12.63 1.97
CA LEU A 62 5.60 -13.83 1.96
C LEU A 62 5.61 -14.54 0.61
N ARG A 63 5.57 -13.80 -0.51
CA ARG A 63 5.70 -14.35 -1.87
C ARG A 63 7.06 -14.98 -2.11
N LYS A 64 8.13 -14.42 -1.54
CA LYS A 64 9.48 -14.99 -1.67
C LYS A 64 9.59 -16.32 -0.93
N GLU A 65 9.04 -16.41 0.28
CA GLU A 65 9.03 -17.64 1.06
C GLU A 65 8.07 -18.68 0.46
N SER A 66 6.94 -18.28 -0.10
CA SER A 66 6.00 -19.21 -0.73
C SER A 66 6.57 -19.88 -1.99
N LYS A 67 7.47 -19.22 -2.71
CA LYS A 67 8.21 -19.86 -3.81
C LYS A 67 9.12 -21.00 -3.34
N LYS A 68 9.59 -20.96 -2.10
CA LYS A 68 10.46 -22.00 -1.53
C LYS A 68 9.66 -23.10 -0.85
N PHE A 69 8.60 -22.75 -0.13
CA PHE A 69 7.92 -23.63 0.80
C PHE A 69 6.45 -23.93 0.42
N GLY A 70 5.93 -23.33 -0.65
CA GLY A 70 4.54 -23.47 -1.07
C GLY A 70 3.58 -22.49 -0.38
N GLY A 71 2.27 -22.75 -0.48
CA GLY A 71 1.23 -21.88 0.05
C GLY A 71 1.08 -21.89 1.58
N SER A 72 1.74 -22.80 2.28
CA SER A 72 1.73 -22.90 3.75
C SER A 72 3.14 -23.06 4.27
N PHE A 73 3.56 -22.18 5.17
CA PHE A 73 4.92 -22.18 5.69
C PHE A 73 5.04 -21.48 7.06
N ILE A 74 6.17 -21.67 7.71
CA ILE A 74 6.57 -20.93 8.90
C ILE A 74 7.51 -19.82 8.46
N LEU A 75 7.08 -18.57 8.62
CA LEU A 75 7.93 -17.41 8.43
C LEU A 75 8.79 -17.24 9.69
N LYS A 76 10.11 -17.26 9.52
CA LYS A 76 11.07 -16.86 10.56
C LYS A 76 11.67 -15.51 10.18
N TYR A 77 11.48 -14.50 11.02
CA TYR A 77 11.98 -13.14 10.78
C TYR A 77 12.84 -12.66 11.96
N PRO A 78 14.16 -12.50 11.78
CA PRO A 78 15.05 -12.03 12.85
C PRO A 78 14.73 -10.59 13.26
N ARG A 79 14.72 -10.32 14.57
CA ARG A 79 14.51 -8.98 15.15
C ARG A 79 15.65 -8.01 14.82
N ALA A 80 16.87 -8.52 14.63
CA ALA A 80 18.02 -7.73 14.18
C ALA A 80 17.79 -7.06 12.82
N ASP A 81 16.91 -7.61 11.97
CA ASP A 81 16.53 -7.05 10.67
C ASP A 81 15.35 -6.06 10.76
N PHE A 82 14.97 -5.62 11.97
CA PHE A 82 14.00 -4.53 12.15
C PHE A 82 14.64 -3.20 11.79
N ASP A 83 14.51 -2.89 10.50
CA ASP A 83 14.35 -1.52 10.06
C ASP A 83 13.25 -0.86 10.91
N LYS A 84 13.58 0.22 11.63
CA LYS A 84 12.62 0.97 12.47
C LYS A 84 11.39 1.44 11.68
N SER A 85 11.48 1.48 10.36
CA SER A 85 10.38 1.81 9.47
C SER A 85 9.49 0.62 9.09
N TYR A 86 9.74 -0.60 9.58
CA TYR A 86 8.96 -1.79 9.24
C TYR A 86 8.43 -2.51 10.49
N LEU A 87 7.13 -2.78 10.50
CA LEU A 87 6.39 -3.37 11.62
C LEU A 87 5.82 -4.74 11.22
N PRO A 88 6.63 -5.82 11.23
CA PRO A 88 6.22 -7.11 10.66
C PRO A 88 5.04 -7.74 11.37
N ILE A 89 5.01 -7.72 12.71
CA ILE A 89 3.91 -8.30 13.49
C ILE A 89 2.60 -7.58 13.17
N HIS A 90 2.62 -6.25 13.24
CA HIS A 90 1.46 -5.41 12.95
C HIS A 90 0.96 -5.61 11.52
N SER A 91 1.88 -5.72 10.56
CA SER A 91 1.55 -5.96 9.15
C SER A 91 0.91 -7.34 8.93
N LEU A 92 1.45 -8.39 9.54
CA LEU A 92 0.89 -9.75 9.45
C LEU A 92 -0.52 -9.80 10.05
N ILE A 93 -0.74 -9.16 11.20
CA ILE A 93 -2.06 -9.11 11.84
C ILE A 93 -3.04 -8.33 10.98
N ALA A 94 -2.63 -7.18 10.44
CA ALA A 94 -3.48 -6.37 9.57
C ALA A 94 -3.84 -7.11 8.27
N LEU A 95 -2.91 -7.83 7.65
CA LEU A 95 -3.19 -8.65 6.46
C LEU A 95 -4.15 -9.80 6.78
N ASN A 96 -4.03 -10.43 7.96
CA ASN A 96 -4.97 -11.44 8.43
C ASN A 96 -6.36 -10.84 8.71
N TYR A 97 -6.41 -9.65 9.30
CA TYR A 97 -7.64 -8.91 9.54
C TYR A 97 -8.38 -8.60 8.23
N LEU A 98 -7.65 -8.16 7.20
CA LEU A 98 -8.17 -7.91 5.84
C LEU A 98 -8.44 -9.19 5.02
N LYS A 99 -8.26 -10.38 5.59
CA LYS A 99 -8.43 -11.68 4.92
C LYS A 99 -7.56 -11.89 3.68
N VAL A 100 -6.42 -11.21 3.63
CA VAL A 100 -5.42 -11.37 2.55
C VAL A 100 -4.60 -12.64 2.78
N ILE A 101 -4.29 -12.96 4.04
CA ILE A 101 -3.61 -14.17 4.48
C ILE A 101 -4.41 -14.86 5.60
N ASP A 102 -4.14 -16.13 5.85
CA ASP A 102 -4.59 -16.85 7.05
C ASP A 102 -3.39 -17.03 7.99
N LEU A 103 -3.36 -16.21 9.05
CA LEU A 103 -2.34 -16.27 10.09
C LEU A 103 -2.82 -17.21 11.20
N GLN A 104 -2.26 -18.42 11.23
CA GLN A 104 -2.70 -19.47 12.16
C GLN A 104 -2.07 -19.33 13.54
N GLU A 105 -0.80 -18.91 13.58
CA GLU A 105 -0.03 -18.81 14.81
C GLU A 105 1.06 -17.74 14.64
N ILE A 106 1.35 -17.01 15.71
CA ILE A 106 2.45 -16.06 15.77
C ILE A 106 3.04 -16.04 17.18
N SER A 107 4.36 -16.10 17.26
CA SER A 107 5.12 -16.08 18.51
C SER A 107 6.46 -15.38 18.31
N ILE A 108 7.05 -14.90 19.41
CA ILE A 108 8.45 -14.50 19.43
C ILE A 108 9.21 -15.63 20.09
N ASP A 109 10.07 -16.30 19.32
CA ASP A 109 11.03 -17.21 19.90
C ASP A 109 12.09 -16.38 20.63
N LYS A 110 12.13 -16.54 21.94
CA LYS A 110 13.16 -15.96 22.80
C LYS A 110 14.19 -17.06 22.96
N ASP A 111 15.21 -17.03 22.12
CA ASP A 111 16.26 -18.05 22.17
C ASP A 111 16.83 -18.11 23.59
N ILE A 112 16.59 -19.23 24.28
CA ILE A 112 16.74 -19.36 25.75
C ILE A 112 18.22 -19.24 26.16
N PHE A 113 19.13 -19.33 25.20
CA PHE A 113 20.58 -19.24 25.37
C PHE A 113 21.17 -17.85 25.13
N SER A 114 20.32 -16.83 24.95
CA SER A 114 20.78 -15.46 24.73
C SER A 114 21.54 -14.96 25.96
N ASP A 115 22.86 -14.89 25.82
CA ASP A 115 23.73 -14.04 26.64
C ASP A 115 23.02 -12.68 26.82
N PRO A 116 22.91 -12.11 28.04
CA PRO A 116 22.28 -10.81 28.26
C PRO A 116 22.87 -9.67 27.40
N LEU A 117 24.02 -9.88 26.76
CA LEU A 117 24.60 -8.98 25.75
C LEU A 117 24.00 -9.10 24.33
N HIS A 118 23.13 -10.08 24.06
CA HIS A 118 22.56 -10.39 22.74
C HIS A 118 21.02 -10.37 22.73
N LEU A 119 20.42 -9.32 23.30
CA LEU A 119 18.97 -9.05 23.25
C LEU A 119 18.36 -8.93 21.83
N PHE A 120 19.18 -8.97 20.77
CA PHE A 120 18.77 -8.80 19.37
C PHE A 120 18.46 -10.11 18.63
N ASP A 121 18.67 -11.27 19.25
CA ASP A 121 18.52 -12.58 18.59
C ASP A 121 17.09 -13.14 18.62
N GLN A 122 16.12 -12.33 19.05
CA GLN A 122 14.72 -12.73 19.02
C GLN A 122 14.26 -12.94 17.57
N THR A 123 13.49 -13.99 17.33
CA THR A 123 12.95 -14.29 16.01
C THR A 123 11.43 -14.34 16.08
N ILE A 124 10.76 -13.60 15.20
CA ILE A 124 9.32 -13.81 15.02
C ILE A 124 9.14 -15.09 14.24
N GLU A 125 8.34 -16.00 14.78
CA GLU A 125 7.85 -17.17 14.07
C GLU A 125 6.35 -17.01 13.82
N ALA A 126 5.94 -17.12 12.56
CA ALA A 126 4.55 -17.02 12.17
C ALA A 126 4.17 -18.15 11.22
N LYS A 127 3.13 -18.93 11.57
CA LYS A 127 2.58 -19.97 10.71
C LYS A 127 1.51 -19.37 9.81
N ILE A 128 1.76 -19.40 8.51
CA ILE A 128 0.98 -18.65 7.51
C ILE A 128 0.46 -19.60 6.44
N VAL A 129 -0.78 -19.38 6.02
CA VAL A 129 -1.36 -19.93 4.79
C VAL A 129 -1.72 -18.76 3.88
N LEU A 130 -1.23 -18.80 2.65
CA LEU A 130 -1.52 -17.81 1.62
C LEU A 130 -2.67 -18.27 0.73
N SER A 131 -3.50 -17.31 0.33
CA SER A 131 -4.50 -17.54 -0.71
C SER A 131 -3.84 -17.69 -2.08
N ASP A 132 -4.51 -18.39 -3.00
CA ASP A 132 -4.06 -18.50 -4.39
C ASP A 132 -3.88 -17.14 -5.04
N GLU A 133 -4.67 -16.13 -4.67
CA GLU A 133 -4.52 -14.76 -5.17
C GLU A 133 -3.14 -14.17 -4.80
N VAL A 134 -2.71 -14.32 -3.54
CA VAL A 134 -1.40 -13.84 -3.08
C VAL A 134 -0.26 -14.65 -3.71
N ILE A 135 -0.41 -15.97 -3.82
CA ILE A 135 0.59 -16.88 -4.40
C ILE A 135 0.72 -16.66 -5.91
N SER A 136 -0.39 -16.39 -6.60
CA SER A 136 -0.46 -16.28 -8.06
C SER A 136 0.42 -15.17 -8.62
N ASN A 137 1.05 -14.36 -7.75
CA ASN A 137 2.15 -13.47 -8.08
C ASN A 137 1.89 -12.80 -9.43
N LYS A 138 0.71 -12.18 -9.56
CA LYS A 138 0.54 -11.11 -10.53
C LYS A 138 1.50 -10.04 -10.04
N GLN A 139 2.76 -10.18 -10.44
CA GLN A 139 3.74 -9.13 -10.27
C GLN A 139 3.07 -7.87 -10.79
N PRO A 140 3.24 -6.73 -10.10
CA PRO A 140 2.78 -5.47 -10.64
C PRO A 140 3.26 -5.43 -12.08
N LEU A 141 2.29 -5.40 -12.98
CA LEU A 141 2.54 -5.53 -14.40
C LEU A 141 3.50 -4.37 -14.75
N LYS A 142 4.65 -4.70 -15.35
CA LYS A 142 5.72 -3.73 -15.56
C LYS A 142 5.30 -2.77 -16.67
N PRO A 143 5.07 -1.48 -16.35
CA PRO A 143 4.55 -0.53 -17.33
C PRO A 143 5.40 -0.51 -18.60
N LYS A 144 4.74 -0.63 -19.75
CA LYS A 144 5.36 -0.54 -21.08
C LYS A 144 5.50 0.91 -21.54
N PHE A 145 5.56 1.83 -20.59
CA PHE A 145 5.62 3.27 -20.77
C PHE A 145 6.40 3.91 -19.62
N SER A 146 6.85 5.14 -19.81
CA SER A 146 7.38 6.01 -18.74
C SER A 146 6.85 7.42 -18.90
N PHE A 147 6.76 8.16 -17.80
CA PHE A 147 6.30 9.54 -17.79
C PHE A 147 7.25 10.39 -16.96
N ALA A 148 7.80 11.43 -17.57
CA ALA A 148 8.68 12.38 -16.91
C ALA A 148 8.51 13.75 -17.55
N ASP A 149 8.55 14.81 -16.74
CA ASP A 149 8.51 16.21 -17.20
C ASP A 149 7.33 16.56 -18.15
N GLY A 150 6.21 15.85 -18.00
CA GLY A 150 5.03 16.02 -18.85
C GLY A 150 5.12 15.32 -20.21
N VAL A 151 6.12 14.47 -20.43
CA VAL A 151 6.28 13.65 -21.63
C VAL A 151 6.01 12.19 -21.30
N LEU A 152 5.06 11.58 -22.01
CA LEU A 152 4.75 10.15 -21.95
C LEU A 152 5.48 9.44 -23.08
N HIS A 153 6.44 8.58 -22.71
CA HIS A 153 7.12 7.67 -23.64
C HIS A 153 6.31 6.38 -23.74
N PHE A 154 5.67 6.15 -24.89
CA PHE A 154 4.82 4.99 -25.11
C PHE A 154 4.86 4.53 -26.57
N LYS A 155 4.99 3.22 -26.80
CA LYS A 155 5.13 2.62 -28.14
C LYS A 155 6.19 3.30 -29.02
N ASN A 156 7.37 3.58 -28.47
CA ASN A 156 8.48 4.26 -29.14
C ASN A 156 8.13 5.67 -29.66
N LYS A 157 7.13 6.33 -29.06
CA LYS A 157 6.77 7.71 -29.35
C LYS A 157 6.79 8.54 -28.07
N ASP A 158 7.18 9.80 -28.24
CA ASP A 158 7.19 10.79 -27.17
C ASP A 158 5.94 11.65 -27.31
N ILE A 159 5.09 11.63 -26.28
CA ILE A 159 3.77 12.24 -26.31
C ILE A 159 3.74 13.36 -25.27
N LEU A 160 3.73 14.61 -25.74
CA LEU A 160 3.70 15.76 -24.86
C LEU A 160 2.30 15.94 -24.23
N ILE A 161 2.22 15.74 -22.91
CA ILE A 161 1.02 15.98 -22.12
C ILE A 161 1.12 17.38 -21.51
N SER A 162 0.75 18.38 -22.32
CA SER A 162 0.64 19.77 -21.88
C SER A 162 -0.40 19.99 -20.78
N LYS A 163 -0.16 21.01 -19.94
CA LYS A 163 -1.15 21.55 -19.00
C LYS A 163 -2.31 22.19 -19.78
N SER A 164 -3.53 21.85 -19.41
CA SER A 164 -4.76 22.42 -19.95
C SER A 164 -5.73 22.72 -18.81
N TYR A 165 -6.92 23.25 -19.10
CA TYR A 165 -7.98 23.48 -18.12
C TYR A 165 -8.33 22.21 -17.33
N THR A 166 -8.40 21.07 -18.02
CA THR A 166 -8.66 19.73 -17.46
C THR A 166 -7.45 19.16 -16.71
N ASN A 167 -6.25 19.68 -16.95
CA ASN A 167 -4.98 19.32 -16.31
C ASN A 167 -4.62 17.81 -16.38
N PRO A 168 -4.56 17.21 -17.59
CA PRO A 168 -4.27 15.79 -17.80
C PRO A 168 -2.87 15.37 -17.31
N ARG A 169 -1.93 16.31 -17.25
CA ARG A 169 -0.60 16.07 -16.70
C ARG A 169 -0.66 15.65 -15.22
N LYS A 170 -1.37 16.42 -14.39
CA LYS A 170 -1.50 16.15 -12.96
C LYS A 170 -2.24 14.83 -12.70
N LEU A 171 -3.24 14.51 -13.52
CA LEU A 171 -3.89 13.21 -13.48
C LEU A 171 -2.86 12.07 -13.67
N LEU A 172 -2.02 12.16 -14.72
CA LEU A 172 -0.97 11.16 -14.96
C LEU A 172 0.05 11.11 -13.82
N ASP A 173 0.49 12.26 -13.30
CA ASP A 173 1.41 12.30 -12.15
C ASP A 173 0.86 11.50 -10.95
N ILE A 174 -0.47 11.52 -10.73
CA ILE A 174 -1.12 10.76 -9.64
C ILE A 174 -1.23 9.27 -9.99
N ILE A 175 -1.89 8.94 -11.11
CA ILE A 175 -2.25 7.54 -11.39
C ILE A 175 -1.05 6.66 -11.76
N LEU A 176 0.04 7.27 -12.24
CA LEU A 176 1.28 6.55 -12.56
C LEU A 176 2.12 6.23 -11.33
N ASN A 177 1.84 6.81 -10.15
CA ASN A 177 2.48 6.42 -8.89
C ASN A 177 2.08 5.00 -8.47
N GLU A 178 0.84 4.61 -8.76
CA GLU A 178 0.33 3.25 -8.55
C GLU A 178 -0.35 2.72 -9.83
N PRO A 179 0.44 2.29 -10.84
CA PRO A 179 -0.07 1.95 -12.17
C PRO A 179 -1.14 0.84 -12.20
N ASN A 180 -1.16 -0.01 -11.17
CA ASN A 180 -2.09 -1.15 -11.07
C ASN A 180 -3.37 -0.81 -10.30
N LYS A 181 -3.44 0.36 -9.65
CA LYS A 181 -4.59 0.80 -8.85
C LYS A 181 -5.70 1.34 -9.76
N THR A 182 -6.94 1.04 -9.38
CA THR A 182 -8.10 1.79 -9.87
C THR A 182 -8.32 2.96 -8.93
N TRP A 183 -8.29 4.16 -9.49
CA TRP A 183 -8.40 5.40 -8.73
C TRP A 183 -9.81 5.96 -8.80
N ASP A 184 -10.41 6.21 -7.63
CA ASP A 184 -11.66 6.98 -7.58
C ASP A 184 -11.36 8.48 -7.70
N TYR A 185 -12.26 9.23 -8.34
CA TYR A 185 -12.10 10.67 -8.52
C TYR A 185 -12.11 11.47 -7.20
N SER A 186 -12.67 10.92 -6.12
CA SER A 186 -12.53 11.51 -4.78
C SER A 186 -11.09 11.39 -4.25
N GLU A 187 -10.45 10.22 -4.38
CA GLU A 187 -9.04 10.02 -4.00
C GLU A 187 -8.12 10.94 -4.83
N ILE A 188 -8.37 11.00 -6.15
CA ILE A 188 -7.60 11.87 -7.04
C ILE A 188 -7.79 13.34 -6.65
N TRP A 189 -8.98 13.75 -6.22
CA TRP A 189 -9.24 15.13 -5.79
C TRP A 189 -8.36 15.51 -4.59
N GLU A 190 -8.26 14.64 -3.59
CA GLU A 190 -7.45 14.87 -2.39
C GLU A 190 -5.97 15.06 -2.72
N GLU A 191 -5.44 14.35 -3.73
CA GLU A 191 -4.06 14.46 -4.21
C GLU A 191 -3.82 15.64 -5.19
N TRP A 192 -4.89 16.17 -5.78
CA TRP A 192 -4.80 17.15 -6.85
C TRP A 192 -4.82 18.60 -6.34
N ASP A 193 -5.63 18.90 -5.33
CA ASP A 193 -5.78 20.25 -4.76
C ASP A 193 -5.42 20.28 -3.26
N GLU A 194 -4.37 21.01 -2.91
CA GLU A 194 -3.97 21.24 -1.51
C GLU A 194 -4.85 22.26 -0.77
N LEU A 195 -5.79 22.97 -1.43
CA LEU A 195 -6.37 24.21 -0.89
C LEU A 195 -7.85 24.52 -1.21
N GLU A 196 -8.60 23.70 -1.95
CA GLU A 196 -10.05 23.96 -2.21
C GLU A 196 -10.96 22.83 -1.70
N ASN A 197 -12.03 23.22 -1.00
CA ASN A 197 -13.11 22.32 -0.60
C ASN A 197 -13.62 21.51 -1.79
N TYR A 198 -13.72 20.18 -1.61
CA TYR A 198 -14.26 19.24 -2.58
C TYR A 198 -15.54 19.77 -3.24
N ASN A 199 -15.51 19.94 -4.57
CA ASN A 199 -16.69 20.33 -5.33
C ASN A 199 -17.10 19.19 -6.28
N PRO A 200 -18.18 18.44 -5.98
CA PRO A 200 -18.64 17.33 -6.82
C PRO A 200 -19.06 17.78 -8.24
N LEU A 201 -19.37 19.06 -8.46
CA LEU A 201 -19.69 19.60 -9.78
C LEU A 201 -18.46 19.68 -10.69
N LYS A 202 -17.25 19.65 -10.13
CA LYS A 202 -15.98 19.62 -10.88
C LYS A 202 -15.53 18.19 -11.24
N ARG A 203 -16.29 17.13 -10.91
CA ARG A 203 -15.96 15.72 -11.27
C ARG A 203 -15.74 15.52 -12.77
N ASN A 204 -16.50 16.24 -13.60
CA ASN A 204 -16.36 16.21 -15.06
C ASN A 204 -14.94 16.56 -15.52
N ARG A 205 -14.18 17.30 -14.71
CA ARG A 205 -12.79 17.66 -15.01
C ARG A 205 -11.89 16.43 -15.10
N PHE A 206 -12.03 15.46 -14.20
CA PHE A 206 -11.24 14.23 -14.20
C PHE A 206 -11.56 13.34 -15.38
N TYR A 207 -12.85 13.19 -15.66
CA TYR A 207 -13.32 12.49 -16.85
C TYR A 207 -12.75 13.10 -18.13
N ASN A 208 -12.85 14.43 -18.26
CA ASN A 208 -12.31 15.14 -19.42
C ASN A 208 -10.77 15.06 -19.48
N ALA A 209 -10.08 15.06 -18.34
CA ALA A 209 -8.63 14.87 -18.30
C ALA A 209 -8.22 13.48 -18.79
N ALA A 210 -8.92 12.43 -18.37
CA ALA A 210 -8.69 11.06 -18.85
C ALA A 210 -8.98 10.93 -20.35
N TYR A 211 -10.08 11.54 -20.81
CA TYR A 211 -10.41 11.63 -22.23
C TYR A 211 -9.30 12.33 -23.02
N ASP A 212 -8.80 13.48 -22.55
CA ASP A 212 -7.74 14.24 -23.21
C ASP A 212 -6.44 13.43 -23.31
N VAL A 213 -6.10 12.64 -22.28
CA VAL A 213 -4.95 11.71 -22.33
C VAL A 213 -5.16 10.69 -23.44
N ASN A 214 -6.31 10.00 -23.47
CA ASN A 214 -6.57 9.00 -24.51
C ASN A 214 -6.61 9.60 -25.92
N GLN A 215 -7.12 10.82 -26.09
CA GLN A 215 -7.08 11.51 -27.39
C GLN A 215 -5.63 11.78 -27.83
N LYS A 216 -4.80 12.33 -26.95
CA LYS A 216 -3.39 12.60 -27.27
C LYS A 216 -2.61 11.32 -27.57
N VAL A 217 -2.82 10.26 -26.78
CA VAL A 217 -2.20 8.96 -27.01
C VAL A 217 -2.71 8.32 -28.31
N GLY A 218 -4.01 8.44 -28.59
CA GLY A 218 -4.65 7.94 -29.81
C GLY A 218 -4.07 8.59 -31.06
N ILE A 219 -3.99 9.93 -31.08
CA ILE A 219 -3.39 10.69 -32.20
C ILE A 219 -1.93 10.25 -32.44
N ALA A 220 -1.17 10.04 -31.37
CA ALA A 220 0.23 9.67 -31.49
C ALA A 220 0.41 8.20 -31.89
N THR A 221 -0.37 7.26 -31.36
CA THR A 221 -0.03 5.81 -31.36
C THR A 221 -1.12 4.88 -31.89
N ASP A 222 -2.25 5.42 -32.34
CA ASP A 222 -3.49 4.69 -32.69
C ASP A 222 -4.08 3.89 -31.52
N VAL A 223 -3.68 4.19 -30.27
CA VAL A 223 -4.21 3.57 -29.05
C VAL A 223 -5.22 4.51 -28.41
N ASN A 224 -6.51 4.16 -28.50
CA ASN A 224 -7.60 4.98 -27.94
C ASN A 224 -8.03 4.55 -26.52
N ASP A 225 -7.44 3.48 -25.99
CA ASP A 225 -7.81 2.85 -24.72
C ASP A 225 -6.65 2.81 -23.71
N PHE A 226 -5.73 3.79 -23.75
CA PHE A 226 -4.57 3.83 -22.83
C PHE A 226 -5.01 3.85 -21.36
N LEU A 227 -5.99 4.70 -21.04
CA LEU A 227 -6.72 4.71 -19.79
C LEU A 227 -8.10 4.08 -19.98
N GLU A 228 -8.54 3.30 -19.00
CA GLU A 228 -9.93 2.88 -18.82
C GLU A 228 -10.55 3.81 -17.78
N TYR A 229 -11.64 4.51 -18.13
CA TYR A 229 -12.28 5.45 -17.22
C TYR A 229 -13.81 5.44 -17.35
N THR A 230 -14.47 5.78 -16.25
CA THR A 230 -15.91 5.99 -16.14
C THR A 230 -16.17 7.40 -15.59
N THR A 231 -17.41 7.71 -15.22
CA THR A 231 -17.74 8.98 -14.57
C THR A 231 -17.18 9.11 -13.15
N ASN A 232 -16.72 8.01 -12.53
CA ASN A 232 -16.29 7.99 -11.13
C ASN A 232 -14.85 7.51 -10.93
N GLU A 233 -14.32 6.70 -11.84
CA GLU A 233 -13.01 6.06 -11.67
C GLU A 233 -12.16 6.11 -12.94
N VAL A 234 -10.85 5.97 -12.76
CA VAL A 234 -9.87 5.85 -13.85
C VAL A 234 -8.76 4.88 -13.46
N LYS A 235 -8.25 4.15 -14.44
CA LYS A 235 -7.08 3.29 -14.28
C LYS A 235 -6.34 3.15 -15.61
N ILE A 236 -5.10 2.68 -15.54
CA ILE A 236 -4.33 2.34 -16.73
C ILE A 236 -4.83 0.99 -17.26
N ASN A 237 -4.99 0.89 -18.57
CA ASN A 237 -5.43 -0.35 -19.20
C ASN A 237 -4.37 -1.44 -19.01
N LYS A 238 -4.81 -2.60 -18.53
CA LYS A 238 -3.93 -3.73 -18.18
C LYS A 238 -3.10 -4.25 -19.34
N LYS A 239 -3.47 -3.98 -20.59
CA LYS A 239 -2.69 -4.34 -21.79
C LYS A 239 -1.30 -3.66 -21.83
N TYR A 240 -1.19 -2.49 -21.20
CA TYR A 240 -0.01 -1.63 -21.26
C TYR A 240 0.84 -1.64 -20.00
N LEU A 241 0.39 -2.42 -19.02
CA LEU A 241 1.20 -2.87 -17.91
C LEU A 241 1.92 -4.18 -18.32
#